data_AF-A0A8E6STL1-F1
#
_entry.id   AF-A0A8E6STL1-F1
#
_cell.length_a   1.000
_cell.length_b   1.000
_cell.length_c   1.000
_cell.angle_alpha   90.00
_cell.angle_beta   90.00
_cell.angle_gamma   90.00
#
_symmetry.space_group_name_H-M   'P 1'
#
loop_
_entity.id
_entity.type
_entity.pdbx_description
1 polymer ?
#
loop_
_entity_poly.entity_id
_entity_poly.type
_entity_poly.pdbx_seq_one_letter_code
_entity_poly.pdbx_strand_id
1 'polypeptide(L)'
;MANHPLQNMITRAVITAIDTVRKCQTAGLKLIAGEKKENVEHLEPYGFTSAAQNGAEAVVLFPAGDRSHGVAVVVADRRFRLKGLARGEVALYDDQGQSVTLTRAGIVVNGGGKPVIFTNATKARFEMPIESTGDIRDNCDSSGKTMAEMRTTYNGHTHKENGDGGGITDKPGQSMS
;
A
#
# COMPACT_ATOMS: atom_id res chain seq x y z
N MET A 1 23.49 -33.46 29.86
CA MET A 1 22.10 -32.97 29.70
C MET A 1 21.57 -33.58 28.42
N ALA A 2 20.44 -34.28 28.45
CA ALA A 2 19.88 -34.89 27.25
C ALA A 2 19.49 -33.79 26.26
N ASN A 3 20.11 -33.80 25.08
CA ASN A 3 19.72 -32.92 23.99
C ASN A 3 18.34 -33.39 23.51
N HIS A 4 17.33 -32.54 23.59
CA HIS A 4 15.97 -32.84 23.12
C HIS A 4 15.75 -32.13 21.79
N PRO A 5 16.32 -32.63 20.67
CA PRO A 5 16.36 -31.93 19.39
C PRO A 5 14.96 -31.53 18.92
N LEU A 6 13.95 -32.40 19.12
CA LEU A 6 12.56 -32.12 18.77
C LEU A 6 11.96 -30.90 19.50
N GLN A 7 12.29 -30.71 20.78
CA GLN A 7 11.76 -29.58 21.55
C GLN A 7 12.39 -28.24 21.11
N ASN A 8 13.58 -28.28 20.53
CA ASN A 8 14.32 -27.09 20.12
C ASN A 8 13.99 -26.61 18.69
N MET A 9 13.25 -27.40 17.91
CA MET A 9 13.04 -27.16 16.46
C MET A 9 12.13 -25.97 16.16
N ILE A 10 11.12 -25.70 16.97
CA ILE A 10 10.07 -24.71 16.66
C ILE A 10 9.78 -23.89 17.90
N THR A 11 9.70 -22.57 17.74
CA THR A 11 9.33 -21.68 18.84
C THR A 11 8.69 -20.41 18.34
N ARG A 12 7.99 -19.73 19.27
CA ARG A 12 7.44 -18.39 19.04
C ARG A 12 8.47 -17.36 19.49
N ALA A 13 8.54 -16.26 18.76
CA ALA A 13 9.38 -15.12 19.12
C ALA A 13 8.61 -13.80 18.95
N VAL A 14 9.20 -12.75 19.49
CA VAL A 14 8.77 -11.36 19.30
C VAL A 14 9.89 -10.61 18.59
N ILE A 15 9.54 -9.87 17.54
CA ILE A 15 10.46 -9.00 16.79
C ILE A 15 10.95 -7.87 17.69
N THR A 16 12.26 -7.70 17.77
CA THR A 16 12.93 -6.59 18.47
C THR A 16 13.70 -5.66 17.53
N ALA A 17 14.01 -6.13 16.32
CA ALA A 17 14.60 -5.35 15.24
C ALA A 17 14.38 -6.05 13.89
N ILE A 18 14.41 -5.29 12.80
CA ILE A 18 14.47 -5.79 11.43
C ILE A 18 15.53 -5.01 10.66
N ASP A 19 16.36 -5.72 9.89
CA ASP A 19 17.27 -5.16 8.89
C ASP A 19 16.79 -5.53 7.49
N THR A 20 16.29 -4.52 6.77
CA THR A 20 15.75 -4.63 5.40
C THR A 20 16.76 -4.31 4.30
N VAL A 21 18.02 -3.98 4.64
CA VAL A 21 19.04 -3.60 3.65
C VAL A 21 19.68 -4.83 3.01
N ARG A 22 19.68 -5.96 3.74
CA ARG A 22 20.28 -7.22 3.29
C ARG A 22 19.43 -7.92 2.23
N LYS A 23 20.08 -8.76 1.42
CA LYS A 23 19.41 -9.58 0.39
C LYS A 23 18.38 -10.55 0.97
N CYS A 24 18.73 -11.16 2.10
CA CYS A 24 17.80 -11.88 2.96
C CYS A 24 17.57 -10.98 4.17
N GLN A 25 16.32 -10.59 4.41
CA GLN A 25 15.97 -9.76 5.56
C GLN A 25 16.39 -10.50 6.84
N THR A 26 16.91 -9.78 7.83
CA THR A 26 17.23 -10.40 9.12
C THR A 26 16.49 -9.75 10.27
N ALA A 27 16.14 -10.54 11.28
CA ALA A 27 15.40 -10.11 12.46
C ALA A 27 16.22 -10.28 13.75
N GLY A 28 16.08 -9.30 14.64
CA GLY A 28 16.35 -9.46 16.07
C GLY A 28 15.09 -10.02 16.74
N LEU A 29 15.27 -11.03 17.59
CA LEU A 29 14.19 -11.82 18.17
C LEU A 29 14.37 -11.99 19.68
N LYS A 30 13.26 -11.84 20.41
CA LYS A 30 13.12 -12.34 21.79
C LYS A 30 12.26 -13.60 21.78
N LEU A 31 12.86 -14.71 22.17
CA LEU A 31 12.25 -16.04 22.21
C LEU A 31 11.63 -16.32 23.59
N ILE A 32 10.99 -17.48 23.73
CA ILE A 32 10.48 -17.99 25.01
C ILE A 32 11.61 -18.01 26.05
N ALA A 33 11.26 -17.78 27.32
CA ALA A 33 12.20 -17.61 28.43
C ALA A 33 13.18 -16.42 28.30
N GLY A 34 12.98 -15.54 27.32
CA GLY A 34 13.74 -14.29 27.19
C GLY A 34 15.08 -14.41 26.45
N GLU A 35 15.38 -15.56 25.86
CA GLU A 35 16.55 -15.73 24.98
C GLU A 35 16.50 -14.72 23.83
N LYS A 36 17.62 -14.06 23.56
CA LYS A 36 17.76 -13.12 22.45
C LYS A 36 18.55 -13.75 21.32
N LYS A 37 18.11 -13.52 20.09
CA LYS A 37 18.85 -13.84 18.87
C LYS A 37 18.88 -12.64 17.97
N GLU A 38 20.01 -12.43 17.33
CA GLU A 38 20.22 -11.36 16.35
C GLU A 38 20.61 -11.98 15.02
N ASN A 39 20.40 -11.23 13.93
CA ASN A 39 20.72 -11.66 12.57
C ASN A 39 20.03 -12.98 12.15
N VAL A 40 18.84 -13.26 12.69
CA VAL A 40 18.05 -14.44 12.30
C VAL A 40 17.47 -14.19 10.92
N GLU A 41 17.68 -15.11 9.98
CA GLU A 41 17.15 -14.98 8.63
C GLU A 41 15.62 -14.97 8.65
N HIS A 42 15.00 -14.03 7.94
CA HIS A 42 13.56 -13.96 7.72
C HIS A 42 13.30 -14.28 6.25
N LEU A 43 12.86 -15.51 5.99
CA LEU A 43 12.54 -15.94 4.64
C LEU A 43 11.13 -15.52 4.27
N GLU A 44 11.03 -14.69 3.24
CA GLU A 44 9.77 -14.15 2.74
C GLU A 44 9.35 -14.87 1.44
N PRO A 45 8.05 -15.13 1.22
CA PRO A 45 7.58 -15.62 -0.07
C PRO A 45 7.95 -14.66 -1.20
N TYR A 46 8.40 -15.18 -2.34
CA TYR A 46 8.75 -14.36 -3.50
C TYR A 46 7.59 -13.44 -3.91
N GLY A 47 7.89 -12.16 -4.15
CA GLY A 47 6.90 -11.14 -4.48
C GLY A 47 6.24 -10.47 -3.26
N PHE A 48 6.55 -10.92 -2.04
CA PHE A 48 6.08 -10.30 -0.79
C PHE A 48 7.28 -9.91 0.07
N THR A 49 7.22 -8.71 0.64
CA THR A 49 8.17 -8.27 1.65
C THR A 49 7.46 -7.39 2.68
N SER A 50 7.87 -7.47 3.93
CA SER A 50 7.28 -6.73 5.03
C SER A 50 8.34 -6.35 6.06
N ALA A 51 8.25 -5.12 6.57
CA ALA A 51 9.09 -4.61 7.66
C ALA A 51 8.20 -4.42 8.89
N ALA A 52 7.87 -5.53 9.56
CA ALA A 52 6.97 -5.50 10.71
C ALA A 52 7.51 -4.65 11.87
N GLN A 53 6.61 -4.00 12.60
CA GLN A 53 6.96 -3.21 13.78
C GLN A 53 7.54 -4.07 14.90
N ASN A 54 8.39 -3.48 15.73
CA ASN A 54 8.80 -4.11 16.99
C ASN A 54 7.58 -4.50 17.83
N GLY A 55 7.62 -5.70 18.41
CA GLY A 55 6.48 -6.31 19.08
C GLY A 55 5.63 -7.23 18.19
N ALA A 56 5.88 -7.28 16.87
CA ALA A 56 5.30 -8.31 16.01
C ALA A 56 5.74 -9.72 16.45
N GLU A 57 4.92 -10.71 16.15
CA GLU A 57 5.13 -12.09 16.56
C GLU A 57 5.68 -12.91 15.40
N ALA A 58 6.61 -13.82 15.69
CA ALA A 58 7.22 -14.68 14.68
C ALA A 58 7.11 -16.16 15.08
N VAL A 59 7.07 -17.03 14.07
CA VAL A 59 7.38 -18.46 14.21
C VAL A 59 8.78 -18.68 13.65
N VAL A 60 9.63 -19.32 14.45
CA VAL A 60 11.04 -19.53 14.12
C VAL A 60 11.33 -21.03 14.13
N LEU A 61 11.97 -21.48 13.06
CA LEU A 61 12.45 -22.84 12.89
C LEU A 61 13.95 -22.89 13.18
N PHE A 62 14.39 -23.99 13.80
CA PHE A 62 15.78 -24.29 14.08
C PHE A 62 16.09 -25.66 13.47
N PRO A 63 16.62 -25.71 12.23
CA PRO A 63 16.93 -26.96 11.54
C PRO A 63 17.79 -27.88 12.41
N ALA A 64 17.44 -29.17 12.48
CA ALA A 64 18.06 -30.17 13.36
C ALA A 64 18.10 -29.81 14.87
N GLY A 65 17.33 -28.80 15.31
CA GLY A 65 17.34 -28.29 16.68
C GLY A 65 18.54 -27.41 17.00
N ASP A 66 19.33 -26.98 16.00
CA ASP A 66 20.47 -26.09 16.20
C ASP A 66 20.00 -24.66 16.49
N ARG A 67 20.06 -24.29 17.77
CA ARG A 67 19.67 -22.96 18.28
C ARG A 67 20.51 -21.82 17.70
N SER A 68 21.68 -22.09 17.12
CA SER A 68 22.53 -21.07 16.49
C SER A 68 22.04 -20.66 15.10
N HIS A 69 21.27 -21.53 14.44
CA HIS A 69 20.76 -21.33 13.08
C HIS A 69 19.23 -21.24 13.08
N GLY A 70 18.73 -20.07 13.45
CA GLY A 70 17.28 -19.78 13.39
C GLY A 70 16.85 -19.26 12.03
N VAL A 71 15.64 -19.60 11.62
CA VAL A 71 14.97 -19.05 10.44
C VAL A 71 13.53 -18.66 10.81
N ALA A 72 13.20 -17.37 10.71
CA ALA A 72 11.84 -16.88 10.83
C ALA A 72 11.09 -17.14 9.52
N VAL A 73 9.94 -17.82 9.62
CA VAL A 73 9.15 -18.27 8.45
C VAL A 73 7.77 -17.62 8.33
N VAL A 74 7.30 -17.04 9.44
CA VAL A 74 6.07 -16.24 9.47
C VAL A 74 6.28 -15.13 10.48
N VAL A 75 6.00 -13.89 10.07
CA VAL A 75 5.91 -12.72 10.96
C VAL A 75 4.51 -12.14 10.84
N ALA A 76 3.85 -11.93 11.97
CA ALA A 76 2.49 -11.43 12.04
C ALA A 76 2.36 -10.38 13.15
N ASP A 77 1.67 -9.29 12.85
CA ASP A 77 1.34 -8.28 13.85
C ASP A 77 -0.18 -8.20 14.06
N ARG A 78 -0.64 -8.84 15.14
CA ARG A 78 -2.07 -8.89 15.49
C ARG A 78 -2.65 -7.51 15.84
N ARG A 79 -1.82 -6.51 16.18
CA ARG A 79 -2.27 -5.15 16.50
C ARG A 79 -2.92 -4.49 15.28
N PHE A 80 -2.42 -4.82 14.10
CA PHE A 80 -2.82 -4.22 12.82
C PHE A 80 -3.56 -5.18 11.90
N ARG A 81 -3.83 -6.42 12.34
CA ARG A 81 -4.56 -7.41 11.55
C ARG A 81 -5.89 -6.84 11.07
N LEU A 82 -6.07 -6.77 9.76
CA LEU A 82 -7.35 -6.38 9.16
C LEU A 82 -8.48 -7.33 9.62
N LYS A 83 -9.63 -6.80 10.03
CA LYS A 83 -10.76 -7.56 10.58
C LYS A 83 -12.00 -7.39 9.70
N GLY A 84 -13.00 -8.26 9.89
CA GLY A 84 -14.32 -8.09 9.26
C GLY A 84 -14.44 -8.60 7.81
N LEU A 85 -13.44 -9.33 7.31
CA LEU A 85 -13.52 -9.96 5.98
C LEU A 85 -14.61 -11.04 5.95
N ALA A 86 -15.39 -11.06 4.87
CA ALA A 86 -16.26 -12.18 4.57
C ALA A 86 -15.42 -13.42 4.19
N ARG A 87 -16.00 -14.62 4.34
CA ARG A 87 -15.30 -15.87 4.05
C ARG A 87 -14.79 -15.89 2.61
N GLY A 88 -13.46 -16.03 2.48
CA GLY A 88 -12.72 -16.12 1.22
C GLY A 88 -12.43 -14.79 0.52
N GLU A 89 -12.63 -13.66 1.20
CA GLU A 89 -12.00 -12.39 0.83
C GLU A 89 -10.54 -12.39 1.30
N VAL A 90 -9.68 -11.65 0.59
CA VAL A 90 -8.25 -11.56 0.88
C VAL A 90 -7.79 -10.10 0.80
N ALA A 91 -6.77 -9.74 1.58
CA ALA A 91 -6.27 -8.38 1.62
C ALA A 91 -4.77 -8.32 1.89
N LEU A 92 -4.14 -7.31 1.30
CA LEU A 92 -2.86 -6.75 1.74
C LEU A 92 -3.15 -5.50 2.57
N TYR A 93 -2.44 -5.31 3.68
CA TYR A 93 -2.69 -4.22 4.63
C TYR A 93 -1.42 -3.83 5.39
N ASP A 94 -1.42 -2.63 5.97
CA ASP A 94 -0.33 -2.13 6.81
C ASP A 94 -0.81 -1.62 8.20
N ASP A 95 0.13 -1.10 9.00
CA ASP A 95 -0.13 -0.54 10.32
C ASP A 95 -0.82 0.83 10.31
N GLN A 96 -0.91 1.47 9.14
CA GLN A 96 -1.46 2.82 8.96
C GLN A 96 -2.86 2.80 8.32
N GLY A 97 -3.47 1.61 8.19
CA GLY A 97 -4.83 1.44 7.69
C GLY A 97 -4.95 1.44 6.17
N GLN A 98 -3.83 1.38 5.44
CA GLN A 98 -3.84 1.19 4.00
C GLN A 98 -4.19 -0.26 3.67
N SER A 99 -4.91 -0.49 2.57
CA SER A 99 -5.17 -1.86 2.12
C SER A 99 -5.52 -1.96 0.63
N VAL A 100 -5.25 -3.14 0.07
CA VAL A 100 -5.82 -3.63 -1.19
C VAL A 100 -6.61 -4.88 -0.87
N THR A 101 -7.94 -4.80 -1.00
CA THR A 101 -8.85 -5.86 -0.57
C THR A 101 -9.66 -6.39 -1.75
N LEU A 102 -9.60 -7.70 -1.96
CA LEU A 102 -10.40 -8.44 -2.93
C LEU A 102 -11.68 -8.88 -2.21
N THR A 103 -12.73 -8.07 -2.34
CA THR A 103 -14.03 -8.31 -1.70
C THR A 103 -14.95 -9.14 -2.59
N ARG A 104 -16.12 -9.54 -2.07
CA ARG A 104 -17.18 -10.17 -2.87
C ARG A 104 -17.86 -9.21 -3.85
N ALA A 105 -17.79 -7.90 -3.63
CA ALA A 105 -18.41 -6.88 -4.49
C ALA A 105 -17.42 -6.27 -5.51
N GLY A 106 -16.12 -6.52 -5.36
CA GLY A 106 -15.08 -5.93 -6.20
C GLY A 106 -13.79 -5.66 -5.44
N ILE A 107 -12.83 -5.01 -6.10
CA ILE A 107 -11.55 -4.64 -5.50
C ILE A 107 -11.67 -3.27 -4.85
N VAL A 108 -11.24 -3.14 -3.60
CA VAL A 108 -11.18 -1.87 -2.88
C VAL A 108 -9.73 -1.55 -2.56
N VAL A 109 -9.26 -0.40 -3.04
CA VAL A 109 -7.96 0.18 -2.69
C VAL A 109 -8.22 1.32 -1.71
N ASN A 110 -7.85 1.12 -0.44
CA ASN A 110 -7.97 2.13 0.60
C ASN A 110 -6.58 2.73 0.89
N GLY A 111 -6.42 4.02 0.59
CA GLY A 111 -5.18 4.75 0.84
C GLY A 111 -4.94 5.14 2.31
N GLY A 112 -5.85 4.85 3.24
CA GLY A 112 -5.67 5.21 4.66
C GLY A 112 -5.51 6.72 4.90
N GLY A 113 -6.15 7.55 4.06
CA GLY A 113 -5.99 9.01 4.09
C GLY A 113 -4.74 9.53 3.35
N LYS A 114 -4.01 8.66 2.65
CA LYS A 114 -2.81 9.00 1.86
C LYS A 114 -3.09 8.84 0.36
N PRO A 115 -2.27 9.46 -0.50
CA PRO A 115 -2.42 9.33 -1.95
C PRO A 115 -2.15 7.90 -2.45
N VAL A 116 -2.88 7.50 -3.48
CA VAL A 116 -2.55 6.33 -4.32
C VAL A 116 -1.81 6.85 -5.55
N ILE A 117 -0.52 6.55 -5.66
CA ILE A 117 0.35 7.08 -6.73
C ILE A 117 0.85 5.94 -7.62
N PHE A 118 0.62 6.05 -8.93
CA PHE A 118 1.20 5.17 -9.94
C PHE A 118 2.37 5.89 -10.62
N THR A 119 3.59 5.37 -10.51
CA THR A 119 4.82 5.99 -11.04
C THR A 119 5.50 5.10 -12.09
N ASN A 120 6.26 5.73 -13.00
CA ASN A 120 7.03 5.05 -14.06
C ASN A 120 6.20 4.08 -14.94
N ALA A 121 4.90 4.31 -15.05
CA ALA A 121 4.03 3.61 -16.00
C ALA A 121 3.97 4.37 -17.32
N THR A 122 4.01 3.66 -18.44
CA THR A 122 3.88 4.27 -19.77
C THR A 122 2.44 4.67 -20.13
N LYS A 123 1.45 4.06 -19.46
CA LYS A 123 0.02 4.28 -19.70
C LYS A 123 -0.81 3.85 -18.49
N ALA A 124 -1.76 4.70 -18.08
CA ALA A 124 -2.93 4.29 -17.32
C ALA A 124 -4.11 4.19 -18.29
N ARG A 125 -4.75 3.02 -18.42
CA ARG A 125 -5.93 2.81 -19.27
C ARG A 125 -7.07 2.26 -18.42
N PHE A 126 -8.22 2.90 -18.50
CA PHE A 126 -9.47 2.46 -17.88
C PHE A 126 -10.45 2.10 -19.00
N GLU A 127 -10.72 0.80 -19.19
CA GLU A 127 -11.71 0.32 -20.16
C GLU A 127 -13.11 0.28 -19.52
N MET A 128 -13.47 1.40 -18.89
CA MET A 128 -14.70 1.60 -18.14
C MET A 128 -14.93 3.11 -17.95
N PRO A 129 -16.16 3.55 -17.63
CA PRO A 129 -16.41 4.90 -17.15
C PRO A 129 -15.61 5.23 -15.88
N ILE A 130 -15.30 6.51 -15.69
CA ILE A 130 -14.65 7.03 -14.48
C ILE A 130 -15.63 7.95 -13.76
N GLU A 131 -15.95 7.61 -12.51
CA GLU A 131 -16.72 8.46 -11.62
C GLU A 131 -15.79 9.09 -10.57
N SER A 132 -15.91 10.39 -10.36
CA SER A 132 -15.11 11.13 -9.39
C SER A 132 -15.98 12.12 -8.64
N THR A 133 -15.94 12.07 -7.31
CA THR A 133 -16.57 13.07 -6.44
C THR A 133 -15.74 14.35 -6.34
N GLY A 134 -14.44 14.27 -6.66
CA GLY A 134 -13.54 15.41 -6.76
C GLY A 134 -13.20 15.77 -8.21
N ASP A 135 -12.40 16.80 -8.40
CA ASP A 135 -11.98 17.23 -9.74
C ASP A 135 -11.02 16.25 -10.41
N ILE A 136 -11.13 16.17 -11.74
CA ILE A 136 -10.13 15.52 -12.59
C ILE A 136 -9.23 16.63 -13.15
N ARG A 137 -7.95 16.58 -12.78
CA ARG A 137 -6.92 17.51 -13.25
C ARG A 137 -5.91 16.78 -14.12
N ASP A 138 -5.66 17.31 -15.32
CA ASP A 138 -4.56 16.87 -16.16
C ASP A 138 -3.30 17.71 -15.88
N ASN A 139 -2.13 17.20 -16.28
CA ASN A 139 -0.85 17.93 -16.29
C ASN A 139 -0.58 18.82 -15.04
N CYS A 140 -0.84 18.26 -13.84
CA CYS A 140 -1.03 19.02 -12.60
C CYS A 140 0.21 19.76 -12.05
N ASP A 141 1.41 19.38 -12.48
CA ASP A 141 2.69 20.05 -12.15
C ASP A 141 3.11 21.09 -13.21
N SER A 142 2.21 21.43 -14.13
CA SER A 142 2.41 22.44 -15.17
C SER A 142 1.18 23.37 -15.23
N SER A 143 0.75 23.74 -16.43
CA SER A 143 -0.40 24.63 -16.67
C SER A 143 -1.74 23.90 -16.78
N GLY A 144 -1.78 22.60 -16.45
CA GLY A 144 -2.99 21.78 -16.56
C GLY A 144 -4.13 22.27 -15.68
N LYS A 145 -5.36 22.10 -16.17
CA LYS A 145 -6.60 22.61 -15.56
C LYS A 145 -7.49 21.44 -15.15
N THR A 146 -8.33 21.66 -14.16
CA THR A 146 -9.41 20.73 -13.85
C THR A 146 -10.50 20.77 -14.92
N MET A 147 -11.25 19.67 -15.05
CA MET A 147 -12.47 19.67 -15.86
C MET A 147 -13.45 20.78 -15.42
N ALA A 148 -13.56 21.07 -14.10
CA ALA A 148 -14.42 22.13 -13.58
C ALA A 148 -13.95 23.54 -13.98
N GLU A 149 -12.65 23.82 -13.92
CA GLU A 149 -12.08 25.09 -14.38
C GLU A 149 -12.26 25.28 -15.89
N MET A 150 -12.13 24.21 -16.68
CA MET A 150 -12.40 24.27 -18.12
C MET A 150 -13.87 24.60 -18.41
N ARG A 151 -14.82 24.00 -17.68
CA ARG A 151 -16.25 24.35 -17.81
C ARG A 151 -16.52 25.81 -17.44
N THR A 152 -15.89 26.32 -16.37
CA THR A 152 -16.02 27.73 -15.97
C THR A 152 -15.46 28.66 -17.04
N THR A 153 -14.26 28.36 -17.56
CA THR A 153 -13.62 29.14 -18.61
C THR A 153 -14.47 29.13 -19.88
N TYR A 154 -14.95 27.96 -20.30
CA TYR A 154 -15.82 27.81 -21.45
C TYR A 154 -17.15 28.56 -21.26
N ASN A 155 -17.88 28.34 -20.18
CA ASN A 155 -19.18 29.00 -19.99
C ASN A 155 -19.05 30.53 -19.85
N GLY A 156 -17.88 31.03 -19.46
CA GLY A 156 -17.62 32.45 -19.28
C GLY A 156 -16.97 33.16 -20.46
N HIS A 157 -16.47 32.44 -21.48
CA HIS A 157 -15.66 33.07 -22.53
C HIS A 157 -16.50 33.93 -23.47
N THR A 158 -15.85 34.96 -23.99
CA THR A 158 -16.36 35.86 -25.04
C THR A 158 -15.21 36.18 -26.00
N HIS A 159 -15.51 36.64 -27.21
CA HIS A 159 -14.52 37.07 -28.18
C HIS A 159 -14.70 38.55 -28.52
N LYS A 160 -13.60 39.22 -28.91
CA LYS A 160 -13.69 40.53 -29.57
C LYS A 160 -14.11 40.29 -31.02
N GLU A 161 -15.12 41.00 -31.47
CA GLU A 161 -15.59 40.91 -32.85
C GLU A 161 -14.67 41.73 -33.76
N ASN A 162 -14.37 41.21 -34.96
CA ASN A 162 -13.59 41.92 -35.96
C ASN A 162 -14.54 42.71 -36.87
N GLY A 163 -14.50 44.05 -36.81
CA GLY A 163 -15.30 44.96 -37.64
C GLY A 163 -15.36 46.39 -37.08
N ASP A 164 -15.96 47.32 -37.84
CA ASP A 164 -15.93 48.78 -37.61
C ASP A 164 -16.60 49.24 -36.29
N GLY A 165 -17.28 48.34 -35.57
CA GLY A 165 -17.99 48.60 -34.30
C GLY A 165 -17.33 48.04 -33.02
N GLY A 166 -16.30 47.20 -33.11
CA GLY A 166 -15.49 46.76 -31.95
C GLY A 166 -16.22 46.06 -30.78
N GLY A 167 -17.30 45.31 -31.05
CA GLY A 167 -18.11 44.63 -30.02
C GLY A 167 -17.44 43.43 -29.32
N ILE A 168 -18.08 42.94 -28.25
CA ILE A 168 -17.74 41.67 -27.58
C ILE A 168 -18.93 40.73 -27.77
N THR A 169 -18.66 39.47 -28.15
CA THR A 169 -19.71 38.45 -28.32
C THR A 169 -20.39 38.14 -26.98
N ASP A 170 -21.61 37.62 -27.05
CA ASP A 170 -22.20 36.93 -25.90
C ASP A 170 -21.42 35.66 -25.54
N LYS A 171 -21.71 35.13 -24.36
CA LYS A 171 -21.21 33.83 -23.87
C LYS A 171 -21.81 32.67 -24.67
N PRO A 172 -21.23 31.46 -24.61
CA PRO A 172 -21.78 30.29 -25.29
C PRO A 172 -23.25 30.02 -24.93
N GLY A 173 -24.10 29.90 -25.94
CA GLY A 173 -25.53 29.61 -25.77
C GLY A 173 -25.84 28.18 -25.28
N GLN A 174 -24.85 27.28 -25.28
CA GLN A 174 -24.91 25.97 -24.65
C GLN A 174 -23.79 25.86 -23.63
N SER A 175 -24.14 25.86 -22.34
CA SER A 175 -23.17 25.73 -21.26
C SER A 175 -22.83 24.28 -20.97
N MET A 176 -21.60 24.02 -20.53
CA MET A 176 -21.17 22.75 -19.94
C MET A 176 -21.60 22.68 -18.46
N SER A 177 -22.11 21.54 -18.01
CA SER A 177 -22.44 21.25 -16.60
C SER A 177 -21.26 20.70 -15.83
#